data_AF-A0A2U1UXR8-F1
#
_entry.id   AF-A0A2U1UXR8-F1
#
_cell.length_a   1.000
_cell.length_b   1.000
_cell.length_c   1.000
_cell.angle_alpha   90.00
_cell.angle_beta   90.00
_cell.angle_gamma   90.00
#
_symmetry.space_group_name_H-M   'P 1'
#
loop_
_entity.id
_entity.type
_entity.pdbx_description
1 polymer ?
#
loop_
_entity_poly.entity_id
_entity_poly.type
_entity_poly.pdbx_seq_one_letter_code
_entity_poly.pdbx_strand_id
1 'polypeptide(L)'
;MRLTGGNIRNGHVYLRTVRYLLPDDVIGGPNAEAAAPSLLTVTFEPGPTITTDVAGDKMILRQRGPVREFFRAAGAREGEDVVVQRTGPYSLRIALLRVAR
;
A
#
# COMPACT_ATOMS: atom_id res chain seq x y z
N MET A 1 1.25 10.21 -1.97
CA MET A 1 2.59 9.58 -1.89
C MET A 1 3.16 9.49 -3.29
N ARG A 2 4.34 10.07 -3.52
CA ARG A 2 5.00 10.05 -4.84
C ARG A 2 5.65 8.69 -5.11
N LEU A 3 5.37 8.10 -6.27
CA LEU A 3 5.97 6.84 -6.71
C LEU A 3 7.38 7.05 -7.25
N THR A 4 8.32 6.24 -6.77
CA THR A 4 9.68 6.14 -7.30
C THR A 4 9.79 4.97 -8.27
N GLY A 5 10.82 4.94 -9.11
CA GLY A 5 11.11 3.78 -9.95
C GLY A 5 11.38 2.51 -9.13
N GLY A 6 11.92 2.66 -7.91
CA GLY A 6 12.10 1.56 -6.96
C GLY A 6 10.77 0.97 -6.47
N ASN A 7 9.73 1.79 -6.29
CA ASN A 7 8.38 1.33 -5.94
C ASN A 7 7.80 0.46 -7.06
N ILE A 8 7.83 0.97 -8.29
CA ILE A 8 7.29 0.30 -9.48
C ILE A 8 8.00 -1.04 -9.71
N ARG A 9 9.34 -1.04 -9.78
CA ARG A 9 10.13 -2.27 -10.04
C ARG A 9 9.92 -3.34 -8.99
N ASN A 10 9.83 -2.96 -7.72
CA ASN A 10 9.76 -3.93 -6.63
C ASN A 10 8.35 -4.26 -6.16
N GLY A 11 7.32 -3.52 -6.61
CA GLY A 11 5.93 -3.77 -6.26
C GLY A 11 5.58 -3.40 -4.83
N HIS A 12 5.92 -2.19 -4.39
CA HIS A 12 5.55 -1.72 -3.06
C HIS A 12 5.28 -0.22 -3.06
N VAL A 13 4.55 0.24 -2.04
CA VAL A 13 4.33 1.66 -1.72
C VAL A 13 4.83 1.93 -0.32
N TYR A 14 5.47 3.09 -0.08
CA TYR A 14 5.90 3.49 1.25
C TYR A 14 4.76 4.11 2.04
N LEU A 15 4.41 3.51 3.17
CA LEU A 15 3.34 3.98 4.04
C LEU A 15 3.82 4.99 5.10
N ARG A 16 5.12 5.34 5.12
CA ARG A 16 5.71 6.23 6.14
C ARG A 16 4.96 7.55 6.29
N THR A 17 4.65 8.20 5.17
CA THR A 17 3.97 9.51 5.17
C THR A 17 2.47 9.43 5.47
N VAL A 18 1.89 8.22 5.45
CA VAL A 18 0.48 7.95 5.73
C VAL A 18 0.29 7.04 6.94
N ARG A 19 1.33 6.87 7.76
CA ARG A 19 1.30 6.01 8.95
C ARG A 19 0.16 6.37 9.90
N TYR A 20 -0.18 7.65 10.00
CA TYR A 20 -1.29 8.14 10.83
C TYR A 20 -2.67 7.57 10.43
N LEU A 21 -2.79 6.96 9.25
CA LEU A 21 -4.02 6.26 8.82
C LEU A 21 -4.10 4.81 9.32
N LEU A 22 -2.99 4.26 9.83
CA LEU A 22 -2.87 2.86 10.21
C LEU A 22 -3.06 2.68 11.72
N PRO A 23 -3.88 1.70 12.15
CA PRO A 23 -3.78 1.15 13.50
C PRO A 23 -2.38 0.61 13.80
N ASP A 24 -1.96 0.62 15.07
CA ASP A 24 -0.63 0.15 15.46
C ASP A 24 -0.51 -1.38 15.37
N ASP A 25 -1.60 -2.09 15.61
CA ASP A 25 -1.69 -3.55 15.62
C ASP A 25 -1.71 -4.19 14.22
N VAL A 26 -1.70 -3.40 13.13
CA VAL A 26 -1.49 -3.90 11.76
C VAL A 26 -0.04 -3.79 11.27
N ILE A 27 0.88 -3.35 12.14
CA ILE A 27 2.29 -3.17 11.83
C ILE A 27 3.09 -4.30 12.46
N GLY A 28 3.60 -5.19 11.61
CA GLY A 28 4.41 -6.32 11.99
C GLY A 28 5.91 -6.04 11.93
N GLY A 29 6.69 -7.05 12.27
CA GLY A 29 8.14 -7.08 12.12
C GLY A 29 8.62 -7.31 10.68
N PRO A 30 9.94 -7.55 10.51
CA PRO A 30 10.62 -7.47 9.21
C PRO A 30 10.32 -8.64 8.25
N ASN A 31 9.80 -9.76 8.75
CA ASN A 31 9.56 -10.99 8.02
C ASN A 31 8.17 -11.57 8.33
N ALA A 32 7.76 -12.60 7.60
CA ALA A 32 6.40 -13.15 7.66
C ALA A 32 6.12 -13.84 9.00
N GLU A 33 7.16 -14.35 9.65
CA GLU A 33 7.11 -14.98 10.97
C GLU A 33 6.81 -13.95 12.07
N ALA A 34 7.13 -12.68 11.82
CA ALA A 34 6.78 -11.54 12.66
C ALA A 34 5.57 -10.76 12.08
N ALA A 35 4.55 -11.45 11.58
CA ALA A 35 3.32 -10.80 11.12
C ALA A 35 2.64 -10.01 12.25
N ALA A 36 1.92 -8.94 11.87
CA ALA A 36 1.18 -8.14 12.83
C ALA A 36 0.01 -8.93 13.48
N PRO A 37 -0.43 -8.55 14.70
CA PRO A 37 -1.59 -9.15 15.36
C PRO A 37 -2.90 -9.04 14.54
N SER A 38 -3.08 -7.94 13.83
CA SER A 38 -4.27 -7.63 13.04
C SER A 38 -3.93 -7.43 11.58
N LEU A 39 -4.90 -7.68 10.70
CA LEU A 39 -4.74 -7.46 9.26
C LEU A 39 -5.55 -6.25 8.79
N LEU A 40 -5.06 -5.63 7.73
CA LEU A 40 -5.66 -4.51 7.05
C LEU A 40 -6.32 -4.98 5.74
N THR A 41 -7.55 -4.58 5.50
CA THR A 41 -8.18 -4.71 4.18
C THR A 41 -7.75 -3.54 3.30
N VAL A 42 -7.15 -3.83 2.15
CA VAL A 42 -6.67 -2.82 1.20
C VAL A 42 -7.36 -3.03 -0.13
N THR A 43 -8.16 -2.06 -0.55
CA THR A 43 -8.77 -2.01 -1.88
C THR A 43 -7.92 -1.15 -2.80
N PHE A 44 -7.37 -1.77 -3.85
CA PHE A 44 -6.69 -1.05 -4.92
C PHE A 44 -7.68 -0.62 -5.99
N GLU A 45 -7.53 0.60 -6.50
CA GLU A 45 -8.35 1.12 -7.58
C GLU A 45 -7.50 1.70 -8.71
N PRO A 46 -7.48 1.07 -9.91
CA PRO A 46 -8.07 -0.23 -10.23
C PRO A 46 -7.30 -1.41 -9.63
N GLY A 47 -7.97 -2.50 -9.27
CA GLY A 47 -7.26 -3.72 -8.85
C GLY A 47 -8.00 -4.54 -7.80
N PRO A 48 -7.29 -5.48 -7.16
CA PRO A 48 -7.88 -6.38 -6.19
C PRO A 48 -8.14 -5.68 -4.85
N THR A 49 -9.02 -6.27 -4.04
CA THR A 49 -9.05 -6.07 -2.59
C THR A 49 -8.30 -7.21 -1.91
N ILE A 50 -7.39 -6.88 -1.00
CA ILE A 50 -6.56 -7.86 -0.28
C ILE A 50 -6.64 -7.66 1.22
N THR A 51 -6.23 -8.68 1.97
CA THR A 51 -6.03 -8.61 3.42
C THR A 51 -4.56 -8.89 3.72
N THR A 52 -3.87 -7.92 4.35
CA THR A 52 -2.42 -7.97 4.62
C THR A 52 -2.08 -7.12 5.84
N ASP A 53 -0.94 -7.37 6.46
CA ASP A 53 -0.32 -6.45 7.42
C ASP A 53 0.74 -5.57 6.74
N VAL A 54 1.36 -4.69 7.53
CA VAL A 54 2.45 -3.80 7.14
C VAL A 54 3.78 -4.34 7.68
N ALA A 55 4.77 -4.52 6.81
CA ALA A 55 6.14 -4.80 7.24
C ALA A 55 6.75 -3.51 7.82
N GLY A 56 6.89 -3.44 9.15
CA GLY A 56 7.20 -2.20 9.87
C GLY A 56 8.59 -1.64 9.66
N ASP A 57 9.59 -2.48 9.38
CA ASP A 57 10.96 -2.05 9.10
C ASP A 57 11.04 -1.15 7.85
N LYS A 58 10.30 -1.53 6.81
CA LYS A 58 10.22 -0.83 5.52
C LYS A 58 9.04 0.13 5.43
N MET A 59 8.03 -0.06 6.30
CA MET A 59 6.72 0.58 6.23
C MET A 59 6.09 0.40 4.84
N ILE A 60 5.88 -0.84 4.43
CA ILE A 60 5.23 -1.22 3.16
C ILE A 60 4.17 -2.29 3.43
N LEU A 61 3.18 -2.43 2.54
CA LEU A 61 2.31 -3.61 2.55
C LEU A 61 3.17 -4.87 2.38
N ARG A 62 2.94 -5.88 3.24
CA ARG A 62 3.73 -7.12 3.19
C ARG A 62 3.57 -7.83 1.85
N GLN A 63 2.35 -7.88 1.33
CA GLN A 63 2.08 -8.46 0.02
C GLN A 63 2.46 -7.51 -1.13
N ARG A 64 3.47 -7.90 -1.91
CA ARG A 64 3.97 -7.13 -3.05
C ARG A 64 3.28 -7.46 -4.38
N GLY A 65 2.82 -8.70 -4.56
CA GLY A 65 2.17 -9.15 -5.80
C GLY A 65 0.98 -8.29 -6.21
N PRO A 66 -0.03 -8.12 -5.32
CA PRO A 66 -1.20 -7.28 -5.60
C PRO A 66 -0.86 -5.81 -5.88
N VAL A 67 0.20 -5.27 -5.25
CA VAL A 67 0.67 -3.90 -5.53
C VAL A 67 1.22 -3.80 -6.96
N ARG A 68 1.93 -4.83 -7.46
CA ARG A 68 2.37 -4.88 -8.87
C ARG A 68 1.18 -4.95 -9.83
N GLU A 69 0.18 -5.75 -9.49
CA GLU A 69 -1.05 -5.85 -10.27
C GLU A 69 -1.75 -4.50 -10.36
N PHE A 70 -1.93 -3.80 -9.23
CA PHE A 70 -2.43 -2.43 -9.17
C PHE A 70 -1.62 -1.49 -10.07
N PHE A 71 -0.28 -1.46 -9.95
CA PHE A 71 0.53 -0.60 -10.80
C PHE A 71 0.36 -0.89 -12.29
N ARG A 72 0.28 -2.16 -12.68
CA ARG A 72 0.05 -2.56 -14.08
C ARG A 72 -1.33 -2.15 -14.56
N ALA A 73 -2.38 -2.44 -13.78
CA ALA A 73 -3.76 -2.13 -14.13
C ALA A 73 -4.02 -0.62 -14.19
N ALA A 74 -3.40 0.14 -13.28
CA ALA A 74 -3.50 1.59 -13.22
C ALA A 74 -2.59 2.28 -14.26
N GLY A 75 -1.68 1.56 -14.93
CA GLY A 75 -0.67 2.18 -15.79
C GLY A 75 0.23 3.16 -15.06
N ALA A 76 0.57 2.85 -13.80
CA ALA A 76 1.34 3.71 -12.91
C ALA A 76 2.77 3.95 -13.42
N ARG A 77 3.23 5.20 -13.30
CA ARG A 77 4.57 5.62 -13.70
C ARG A 77 5.32 6.24 -12.53
N GLU A 78 6.64 6.16 -12.62
CA GLU A 78 7.52 6.94 -11.74
C GLU A 78 7.18 8.42 -11.86
N GLY A 79 7.15 9.11 -10.71
CA GLY A 79 6.78 10.51 -10.66
C GLY A 79 5.27 10.77 -10.51
N GLU A 80 4.40 9.76 -10.60
CA GLU A 80 2.97 9.93 -10.28
C GLU A 80 2.71 9.82 -8.77
N ASP A 81 1.61 10.42 -8.31
CA ASP A 81 1.17 10.33 -6.93
C ASP A 81 0.10 9.25 -6.75
N VAL A 82 0.17 8.55 -5.62
CA VAL A 82 -0.87 7.66 -5.12
C VAL A 82 -1.57 8.33 -3.95
N VAL A 83 -2.90 8.23 -3.93
CA VAL A 83 -3.76 8.61 -2.81
C VAL A 83 -4.02 7.37 -1.96
N VAL A 84 -3.86 7.51 -0.65
CA VAL A 84 -4.23 6.51 0.34
C VAL A 84 -5.32 7.12 1.23
N GLN A 85 -6.45 6.44 1.33
CA GLN A 85 -7.60 6.89 2.12
C GLN A 85 -7.98 5.81 3.11
N ARG A 86 -8.26 6.19 4.36
CA ARG A 86 -8.87 5.30 5.33
C ARG A 86 -10.37 5.23 5.05
N THR A 87 -10.88 4.03 4.79
CA THR A 87 -12.31 3.76 4.51
C THR A 87 -13.02 3.07 5.68
N GLY A 88 -12.27 2.63 6.68
CA GLY A 88 -12.76 2.01 7.91
C GLY A 88 -11.63 1.85 8.93
N PRO A 89 -11.90 1.36 10.15
CA PRO A 89 -10.88 1.22 11.19
C PRO A 89 -9.67 0.37 10.74
N TYR A 90 -9.92 -0.69 9.98
CA TYR A 90 -8.92 -1.60 9.41
C TYR A 90 -9.00 -1.66 7.88
N SER A 91 -9.44 -0.58 7.24
CA SER A 91 -9.65 -0.55 5.78
C SER A 91 -9.02 0.67 5.13
N LEU A 92 -8.24 0.43 4.07
CA LEU A 92 -7.70 1.46 3.20
C LEU A 92 -8.17 1.29 1.75
N ARG A 93 -8.26 2.42 1.05
CA ARG A 93 -8.33 2.49 -0.40
C ARG A 93 -7.04 3.12 -0.94
N ILE A 94 -6.49 2.55 -2.01
CA ILE A 94 -5.28 3.03 -2.68
C ILE A 94 -5.57 3.22 -4.17
N ALA A 95 -5.35 4.43 -4.68
CA ALA A 95 -5.59 4.76 -6.09
C ALA A 95 -4.52 5.72 -6.63
N LEU A 96 -4.29 5.74 -7.95
CA LEU A 96 -3.48 6.80 -8.55
C LEU A 96 -4.22 8.15 -8.47
N LEU A 97 -3.49 9.20 -8.12
CA LEU A 97 -3.97 10.57 -8.23
C LEU A 97 -3.97 10.94 -9.71
N ARG A 98 -5.16 11.04 -10.29
CA ARG A 98 -5.34 11.64 -11.62
C ARG A 98 -5.64 13.12 -11.43
N VAL A 99 -4.71 13.97 -11.81
CA VAL A 99 -5.01 15.39 -12.00
C VAL A 99 -5.81 15.46 -13.31
N ALA A 100 -7.07 15.88 -13.24
CA ALA A 100 -7.84 16.18 -14.44
C ALA A 100 -7.03 17.21 -15.25
N ARG A 101 -6.75 16.89 -16.51
CA ARG A 101 -6.16 17.83 -17.46
C ARG A 101 -7.25 18.67 -18.09
#